data_AF-A0A968NCI2-F1
#
_entry.id   AF-A0A968NCI2-F1
#
_cell.length_a   1.000
_cell.length_b   1.000
_cell.length_c   1.000
_cell.angle_alpha   90.00
_cell.angle_beta   90.00
_cell.angle_gamma   90.00
#
_symmetry.space_group_name_H-M   'P 1'
#
loop_
_entity.id
_entity.type
_entity.pdbx_description
1 polymer ?
#
loop_
_entity_poly.entity_id
_entity_poly.type
_entity_poly.pdbx_seq_one_letter_code
_entity_poly.pdbx_strand_id
1 'polypeptide(L)'
;MTATIYVDSQSQEHGLEAYMLIRQINAMLDTFNRYDLRGEDLTVPQFAILNHATPEGVPLSEISARMLCDNSNLTGIVDRLVSKGLVERRPDPQDRRVSLICLTPVGSEKLRHVGPRHHENVNRRMHALPSENVKQLRDLLHVLHESMGSELGLTEAPTAKQEPADHAEPTRAETVRARIDPASMPNSQQMPRHSMRTRGRGNGKRGSSHS
;
A
#
# COMPACT_ATOMS: atom_id res chain seq x y z
N MET A 1 21.23 -9.28 42.77
CA MET A 1 19.86 -9.73 42.41
C MET A 1 19.58 -9.28 40.99
N THR A 2 19.87 -10.13 40.00
CA THR A 2 19.55 -9.90 38.59
C THR A 2 18.23 -10.60 38.31
N ALA A 3 17.18 -9.82 38.06
CA ALA A 3 15.91 -10.33 37.59
C ALA A 3 16.09 -10.80 36.15
N THR A 4 16.31 -12.11 35.98
CA THR A 4 16.19 -12.77 34.68
C THR A 4 14.73 -12.65 34.26
N ILE A 5 14.48 -11.80 33.26
CA ILE A 5 13.17 -11.63 32.63
C ILE A 5 12.82 -12.98 31.98
N TYR A 6 12.00 -13.77 32.66
CA TYR A 6 11.34 -14.93 32.08
C TYR A 6 10.23 -14.36 31.17
N VAL A 7 10.60 -13.92 29.98
CA VAL A 7 9.61 -13.56 28.95
C VAL A 7 8.90 -14.85 28.60
N ASP A 8 7.62 -14.91 28.90
CA ASP A 8 6.75 -16.06 28.67
C ASP A 8 6.91 -16.60 27.23
N SER A 9 7.34 -17.86 27.12
CA SER A 9 7.58 -18.53 25.84
C SER A 9 6.34 -18.60 24.96
N GLN A 10 5.13 -18.63 25.56
CA GLN A 10 3.87 -18.63 24.81
C GLN A 10 3.57 -17.25 24.22
N SER A 11 3.82 -16.18 24.98
CA SER A 11 3.75 -14.80 24.49
C SER A 11 4.72 -14.51 23.34
N GLN A 12 5.91 -15.14 23.32
CA GLN A 12 6.85 -15.03 22.19
C GLN A 12 6.39 -15.82 20.95
N GLU A 13 5.71 -16.97 21.13
CA GLU A 13 5.19 -17.80 20.04
C GLU A 13 4.05 -17.11 19.29
N HIS A 14 3.09 -16.51 20.02
CA HIS A 14 1.98 -15.76 19.42
C HIS A 14 2.44 -14.51 18.66
N GLY A 15 3.46 -13.80 19.17
CA GLY A 15 4.02 -12.63 18.49
C GLY A 15 4.67 -12.96 17.14
N LEU A 16 5.44 -14.05 17.08
CA LEU A 16 6.05 -14.51 15.84
C LEU A 16 5.00 -14.98 14.83
N GLU A 17 3.98 -15.71 15.28
CA GLU A 17 2.87 -16.14 14.42
C GLU A 17 2.12 -14.95 13.83
N ALA A 18 1.75 -13.96 14.66
CA ALA A 18 1.10 -12.73 14.21
C ALA A 18 1.95 -11.97 13.18
N TYR A 19 3.25 -11.84 13.42
CA TYR A 19 4.18 -11.22 12.46
C TYR A 19 4.21 -11.96 11.11
N MET A 20 4.26 -13.29 11.13
CA MET A 20 4.25 -14.09 9.90
C MET A 20 2.92 -13.96 9.16
N LEU A 21 1.79 -13.94 9.88
CA LEU A 21 0.47 -13.70 9.30
C LEU A 21 0.37 -12.32 8.64
N ILE A 22 0.85 -11.26 9.29
CA ILE A 22 0.90 -9.91 8.71
C ILE A 22 1.69 -9.91 7.40
N ARG A 23 2.85 -10.56 7.35
CA ARG A 23 3.66 -10.65 6.13
C ARG A 23 2.96 -11.44 5.01
N GLN A 24 2.33 -12.55 5.34
CA GLN A 24 1.59 -13.36 4.37
C GLN A 24 0.37 -12.60 3.84
N ILE A 25 -0.37 -11.93 4.72
CA ILE A 25 -1.51 -11.08 4.36
C ILE A 25 -1.04 -9.94 3.46
N ASN A 26 0.07 -9.26 3.77
CA ASN A 26 0.62 -8.22 2.91
C ASN A 26 0.91 -8.75 1.49
N ALA A 27 1.54 -9.92 1.37
CA ALA A 27 1.81 -10.54 0.06
C ALA A 27 0.52 -10.95 -0.70
N MET A 28 -0.50 -11.40 0.03
CA MET A 28 -1.82 -11.69 -0.54
C MET A 28 -2.50 -10.40 -1.03
N LEU A 29 -2.49 -9.34 -0.22
CA LEU A 29 -3.05 -8.04 -0.56
C LEU A 29 -2.35 -7.45 -1.80
N ASP A 30 -1.03 -7.53 -1.90
CA ASP A 30 -0.29 -7.12 -3.11
C ASP A 30 -0.76 -7.87 -4.37
N THR A 31 -1.04 -9.17 -4.23
CA THR A 31 -1.54 -9.99 -5.33
C THR A 31 -2.96 -9.60 -5.73
N PHE A 32 -3.81 -9.37 -4.74
CA PHE A 32 -5.17 -8.91 -4.95
C PHE A 32 -5.24 -7.51 -5.54
N ASN A 33 -4.39 -6.58 -5.11
CA ASN A 33 -4.31 -5.22 -5.65
C ASN A 33 -3.93 -5.24 -7.13
N ARG A 34 -2.97 -6.08 -7.53
CA ARG A 34 -2.65 -6.28 -8.95
C ARG A 34 -3.82 -6.88 -9.72
N TYR A 35 -4.56 -7.78 -9.10
CA TYR A 35 -5.73 -8.39 -9.70
C TYR A 35 -6.86 -7.36 -9.92
N ASP A 36 -7.15 -6.52 -8.93
CA ASP A 36 -8.19 -5.48 -8.97
C ASP A 36 -7.97 -4.45 -10.10
N LEU A 37 -6.71 -4.27 -10.50
CA LEU A 37 -6.30 -3.37 -11.57
C LEU A 37 -6.08 -4.08 -12.93
N ARG A 38 -6.36 -5.38 -13.05
CA ARG A 38 -6.25 -6.07 -14.36
C ARG A 38 -7.19 -5.42 -15.37
N GLY A 39 -6.68 -5.20 -16.59
CA GLY A 39 -7.41 -4.53 -17.66
C GLY A 39 -7.39 -3.00 -17.55
N GLU A 40 -6.93 -2.44 -16.43
CA GLU A 40 -6.66 -1.01 -16.32
C GLU A 40 -5.27 -0.68 -16.84
N ASP A 41 -5.13 0.47 -17.49
CA ASP A 41 -3.82 1.05 -17.79
C ASP A 41 -3.21 1.75 -16.55
N LEU A 42 -3.18 1.04 -15.42
CA LEU A 42 -2.62 1.50 -14.15
C LEU A 42 -1.91 0.35 -13.42
N THR A 43 -0.71 0.66 -12.92
CA THR A 43 -0.02 -0.21 -11.94
C THR A 43 -0.49 0.11 -10.52
N VAL A 44 -0.28 -0.80 -9.56
CA VAL A 44 -0.63 -0.58 -8.15
C VAL A 44 0.00 0.71 -7.58
N PRO A 45 1.30 1.01 -7.78
CA PRO A 45 1.88 2.26 -7.29
C PRO A 45 1.29 3.50 -7.97
N GLN A 46 0.96 3.43 -9.27
CA GLN A 46 0.32 4.54 -9.97
C GLN A 46 -1.06 4.84 -9.42
N PHE A 47 -1.87 3.80 -9.19
CA PHE A 47 -3.18 3.92 -8.56
C PHE A 47 -3.07 4.47 -7.13
N ALA A 48 -2.09 4.02 -6.34
CA ALA A 48 -1.87 4.53 -4.98
C ALA A 48 -1.55 6.03 -4.97
N ILE A 49 -0.68 6.51 -5.88
CA ILE A 49 -0.42 7.95 -6.01
C ILE A 49 -1.70 8.71 -6.37
N LEU A 50 -2.50 8.21 -7.32
CA LEU A 50 -3.77 8.85 -7.69
C LEU A 50 -4.76 8.94 -6.52
N ASN A 51 -4.82 7.92 -5.65
CA ASN A 51 -5.67 7.95 -4.45
C ASN A 51 -5.19 8.95 -3.39
N HIS A 52 -3.89 9.28 -3.36
CA HIS A 52 -3.34 10.24 -2.40
C HIS A 52 -3.27 11.67 -2.93
N ALA A 53 -3.27 11.86 -4.25
CA ALA A 53 -3.30 13.18 -4.87
C ALA A 53 -4.70 13.80 -4.77
N THR A 54 -4.74 15.13 -4.75
CA THR A 54 -5.99 15.91 -4.79
C THR A 54 -5.91 16.96 -5.91
N PRO A 55 -7.03 17.54 -6.36
CA PRO A 55 -7.01 18.63 -7.33
C PRO A 55 -6.22 19.87 -6.86
N GLU A 56 -6.22 20.13 -5.55
CA GLU A 56 -5.48 21.23 -4.89
C GLU A 56 -3.98 20.95 -4.89
N GLY A 57 -3.59 19.67 -4.85
CA GLY A 57 -2.22 19.21 -4.88
C GLY A 57 -1.71 18.77 -3.51
N VAL A 58 -0.91 17.70 -3.52
CA VAL A 58 -0.25 17.17 -2.32
C VAL A 58 1.27 17.15 -2.55
N PRO A 59 2.10 17.58 -1.59
CA PRO A 59 3.55 17.49 -1.71
C PRO A 59 4.01 16.04 -2.02
N LEU A 60 4.92 15.88 -2.98
CA LEU A 60 5.46 14.55 -3.31
C LEU A 60 6.11 13.85 -2.10
N SER A 61 6.72 14.63 -1.21
CA SER A 61 7.30 14.12 0.05
C SER A 61 6.24 13.50 0.96
N GLU A 62 5.04 14.09 1.00
CA GLU A 62 3.94 13.59 1.82
C GLU A 62 3.33 12.31 1.21
N ILE A 63 3.16 12.26 -0.11
CA ILE A 63 2.74 11.03 -0.81
C ILE A 63 3.74 9.91 -0.52
N SER A 64 5.04 10.21 -0.56
CA SER A 64 6.10 9.23 -0.28
C SER A 64 6.06 8.71 1.15
N ALA A 65 5.85 9.59 2.13
CA ALA A 65 5.68 9.19 3.53
C ALA A 65 4.46 8.28 3.71
N ARG A 66 3.31 8.64 3.12
CA ARG A 66 2.07 7.84 3.18
C ARG A 66 2.22 6.47 2.52
N MET A 67 2.98 6.39 1.44
CA MET A 67 3.26 5.14 0.72
C MET A 67 4.38 4.31 1.35
N LEU A 68 5.02 4.79 2.43
CA LEU A 68 6.18 4.16 3.08
C LEU A 68 7.27 3.79 2.06
N CYS A 69 7.49 4.65 1.06
CA CYS A 69 8.45 4.41 -0.01
C CYS A 69 9.27 5.65 -0.32
N ASP A 70 10.53 5.45 -0.73
CA ASP A 70 11.44 6.57 -1.00
C ASP A 70 11.00 7.43 -2.20
N ASN A 71 11.14 8.76 -2.07
CA ASN A 71 10.83 9.77 -3.10
C ASN A 71 11.51 9.49 -4.47
N SER A 72 12.71 8.89 -4.46
CA SER A 72 13.48 8.57 -5.67
C SER A 72 12.79 7.54 -6.55
N ASN A 73 11.97 6.67 -5.96
CA ASN A 73 11.17 5.69 -6.68
C ASN A 73 9.86 6.30 -7.22
N LEU A 74 9.33 7.35 -6.56
CA LEU A 74 8.06 7.96 -6.93
C LEU A 74 8.16 8.98 -8.05
N THR A 75 9.28 9.71 -8.16
CA THR A 75 9.48 10.71 -9.23
C THR A 75 9.19 10.11 -10.62
N GLY A 76 9.77 8.95 -10.94
CA GLY A 76 9.54 8.30 -12.24
C GLY A 76 8.15 7.69 -12.40
N ILE A 77 7.41 7.45 -11.32
CA ILE A 77 6.01 6.99 -11.38
C ILE A 77 5.10 8.19 -11.64
N VAL A 78 5.34 9.31 -10.95
CA VAL A 78 4.65 10.58 -11.18
C VAL A 78 4.87 11.04 -12.62
N ASP A 79 6.09 10.98 -13.15
CA ASP A 79 6.34 11.38 -14.56
C ASP A 79 5.52 10.58 -15.56
N ARG A 80 5.33 9.28 -15.30
CA ARG A 80 4.44 8.42 -16.10
C ARG A 80 2.97 8.78 -15.93
N LEU A 81 2.54 9.24 -14.76
CA LEU A 81 1.18 9.72 -14.55
C LEU A 81 0.95 11.08 -15.23
N VAL A 82 1.96 11.94 -15.25
CA VAL A 82 1.95 13.22 -15.98
C VAL A 82 1.88 12.98 -17.48
N SER A 83 2.68 12.05 -18.02
CA SER A 83 2.63 11.74 -19.45
C SER A 83 1.30 11.13 -19.89
N LYS A 84 0.60 10.44 -18.98
CA LYS A 84 -0.78 9.96 -19.17
C LYS A 84 -1.85 11.04 -18.96
N GLY A 85 -1.46 12.25 -18.55
CA GLY A 85 -2.38 13.36 -18.25
C GLY A 85 -3.26 13.13 -17.02
N LEU A 86 -2.91 12.19 -16.14
CA LEU A 86 -3.71 11.85 -14.94
C LEU A 86 -3.37 12.73 -13.74
N VAL A 87 -2.13 13.22 -13.68
CA VAL A 87 -1.71 14.22 -12.71
C VAL A 87 -0.91 15.30 -13.41
N GLU A 88 -0.71 16.42 -12.73
CA GLU A 88 0.26 17.43 -13.12
C GLU A 88 1.09 17.86 -11.92
N ARG A 89 2.27 18.43 -12.20
CA ARG A 89 3.14 19.01 -11.17
C ARG A 89 2.94 20.51 -11.13
N ARG A 90 2.67 21.05 -9.96
CA ARG A 90 2.64 22.50 -9.71
C ARG A 90 3.65 22.85 -8.62
N PRO A 91 4.36 24.00 -8.71
CA PRO A 91 5.13 24.49 -7.59
C PRO A 91 4.19 24.89 -6.45
N ASP A 92 4.59 24.64 -5.21
CA ASP A 92 3.84 25.14 -4.05
C ASP A 92 3.86 26.69 -4.03
N PRO A 93 2.71 27.36 -3.82
CA PRO A 93 2.64 28.82 -3.74
C PRO A 93 3.49 29.44 -2.62
N GLN A 94 3.73 28.70 -1.53
CA GLN A 94 4.47 29.14 -0.35
C GLN A 94 5.96 28.79 -0.43
N ASP A 95 6.33 27.65 -1.04
CA ASP A 95 7.72 27.27 -1.31
C ASP A 95 7.89 26.60 -2.67
N ARG A 96 8.36 27.37 -3.67
CA ARG A 96 8.54 26.89 -5.05
C ARG A 96 9.49 25.69 -5.20
N ARG A 97 10.27 25.34 -4.17
CA ARG A 97 11.11 24.14 -4.16
C ARG A 97 10.30 22.86 -3.96
N VAL A 98 9.09 22.98 -3.41
CA VAL A 98 8.16 21.86 -3.21
C VAL A 98 7.35 21.65 -4.49
N SER A 99 7.33 20.41 -4.96
CA SER A 99 6.48 19.97 -6.07
C SER A 99 5.18 19.37 -5.52
N LEU A 100 4.07 20.03 -5.79
CA LEU A 100 2.72 19.52 -5.56
C LEU A 100 2.32 18.60 -6.72
N ILE A 101 1.72 17.45 -6.38
CA ILE A 101 1.13 16.52 -7.34
C ILE A 101 -0.38 16.74 -7.32
N CYS A 102 -0.90 17.29 -8.41
CA CYS A 102 -2.31 17.65 -8.55
C CYS A 102 -3.03 16.64 -9.44
N LEU A 103 -4.21 16.16 -9.01
CA LEU A 103 -5.09 15.40 -9.90
C LEU A 103 -5.63 16.30 -11.02
N THR A 104 -5.59 15.79 -12.25
CA THR A 104 -6.29 16.43 -13.37
C THR A 104 -7.74 15.96 -13.41
N PRO A 105 -8.64 16.60 -14.18
CA PRO A 105 -9.99 16.08 -14.42
C PRO A 105 -9.99 14.65 -14.99
N VAL A 106 -9.02 14.32 -15.86
CA VAL A 106 -8.87 12.96 -16.43
C VAL A 106 -8.42 11.97 -15.35
N GLY A 107 -7.52 12.38 -14.46
CA GLY A 107 -7.11 11.60 -13.30
C GLY A 107 -8.26 11.30 -12.35
N SER A 108 -9.05 12.32 -11.99
CA SER A 108 -10.22 12.19 -11.14
C SER A 108 -11.26 11.25 -11.76
N GLU A 109 -11.51 11.38 -13.06
CA GLU A 109 -12.42 10.47 -13.77
C GLU A 109 -11.91 9.02 -13.77
N LYS A 110 -10.60 8.83 -14.00
CA LYS A 110 -9.99 7.51 -13.93
C LYS A 110 -10.11 6.92 -12.52
N LEU A 111 -9.94 7.72 -11.48
CA LEU A 111 -10.09 7.28 -10.10
C LEU A 111 -11.56 6.92 -9.80
N ARG A 112 -12.52 7.70 -10.29
CA ARG A 112 -13.95 7.41 -10.16
C ARG A 112 -14.36 6.13 -10.87
N HIS A 113 -13.70 5.78 -11.97
CA HIS A 113 -13.94 4.53 -12.68
C HIS A 113 -13.39 3.29 -11.94
N VAL A 114 -12.16 3.40 -11.41
CA VAL A 114 -11.43 2.24 -10.83
C VAL A 114 -11.65 2.09 -9.32
N GLY A 115 -11.78 3.21 -8.62
CA GLY A 115 -11.89 3.32 -7.16
C GLY A 115 -13.02 2.48 -6.56
N PRO A 116 -14.27 2.57 -7.05
CA PRO A 116 -15.39 1.81 -6.47
C PRO A 116 -15.17 0.30 -6.49
N ARG A 117 -14.69 -0.26 -7.61
CA ARG A 117 -14.41 -1.70 -7.73
C ARG A 117 -13.31 -2.13 -6.76
N HIS A 118 -12.24 -1.34 -6.64
CA HIS A 118 -11.17 -1.63 -5.69
C HIS A 118 -11.67 -1.56 -4.25
N HIS A 119 -12.43 -0.52 -3.89
CA HIS A 119 -12.98 -0.33 -2.55
C HIS A 119 -13.94 -1.47 -2.16
N GLU A 120 -14.84 -1.87 -3.06
CA GLU A 120 -15.72 -3.02 -2.84
C GLU A 120 -14.93 -4.31 -2.61
N ASN A 121 -13.89 -4.54 -3.42
CA ASN A 121 -13.03 -5.71 -3.26
C ASN A 121 -12.26 -5.69 -1.93
N VAL A 122 -11.81 -4.53 -1.44
CA VAL A 122 -11.21 -4.36 -0.11
C VAL A 122 -12.23 -4.68 0.98
N ASN A 123 -13.42 -4.09 0.94
CA ASN A 123 -14.47 -4.33 1.93
C ASN A 123 -14.87 -5.81 1.98
N ARG A 124 -15.01 -6.47 0.82
CA ARG A 124 -15.30 -7.90 0.73
C ARG A 124 -14.25 -8.76 1.43
N ARG A 125 -12.96 -8.39 1.35
CA ARG A 125 -11.87 -9.12 2.04
C ARG A 125 -11.94 -8.92 3.55
N MET A 126 -12.32 -7.72 4.00
CA MET A 126 -12.47 -7.42 5.43
C MET A 126 -13.72 -8.06 6.05
N HIS A 127 -14.75 -8.36 5.25
CA HIS A 127 -15.96 -9.08 5.69
C HIS A 127 -15.72 -10.54 6.14
N ALA A 128 -14.50 -11.07 6.04
CA ALA A 128 -14.13 -12.31 6.71
C ALA A 128 -14.27 -12.23 8.24
N LEU A 129 -14.33 -11.01 8.79
CA LEU A 129 -14.47 -10.74 10.21
C LEU A 129 -15.77 -9.96 10.51
N PRO A 130 -16.41 -10.18 11.67
CA PRO A 130 -17.43 -9.28 12.19
C PRO A 130 -16.89 -7.84 12.35
N SER A 131 -17.77 -6.83 12.27
CA SER A 131 -17.37 -5.41 12.34
C SER A 131 -16.58 -5.05 13.60
N GLU A 132 -16.94 -5.62 14.75
CA GLU A 132 -16.21 -5.39 16.01
C GLU A 132 -14.78 -5.93 15.94
N ASN A 133 -14.59 -7.11 15.34
CA ASN A 133 -13.26 -7.70 15.17
C ASN A 133 -12.42 -6.90 14.17
N VAL A 134 -13.02 -6.35 13.11
CA VAL A 134 -12.32 -5.46 12.16
C VAL A 134 -11.85 -4.20 12.89
N LYS A 135 -12.70 -3.60 13.74
CA LYS A 135 -12.35 -2.44 14.55
C LYS A 135 -11.21 -2.75 15.53
N GLN A 136 -11.30 -3.87 16.24
CA GLN A 136 -10.25 -4.32 17.15
C GLN A 136 -8.92 -4.56 16.40
N LEU A 137 -8.96 -5.23 15.25
CA LEU A 137 -7.79 -5.46 14.41
C LEU A 137 -7.16 -4.14 13.96
N ARG A 138 -7.97 -3.18 13.49
CA ARG A 138 -7.50 -1.84 13.10
C ARG A 138 -6.78 -1.16 14.26
N ASP A 139 -7.37 -1.16 15.45
CA ASP A 139 -6.80 -0.49 16.62
C ASP A 139 -5.46 -1.13 17.04
N LEU A 140 -5.37 -2.46 17.02
CA LEU A 140 -4.12 -3.19 17.28
C LEU A 140 -3.04 -2.91 16.23
N LEU A 141 -3.41 -2.85 14.94
CA LEU A 141 -2.49 -2.51 13.87
C LEU A 141 -1.98 -1.07 13.98
N HIS A 142 -2.81 -0.12 14.44
CA HIS A 142 -2.36 1.25 14.72
C HIS A 142 -1.29 1.29 15.81
N VAL A 143 -1.48 0.57 16.92
CA VAL A 143 -0.48 0.48 17.99
C VAL A 143 0.86 -0.05 17.45
N LEU A 144 0.82 -1.11 16.64
CA LEU A 144 2.02 -1.66 16.01
C LEU A 144 2.66 -0.66 15.02
N HIS A 145 1.84 0.01 14.20
CA HIS A 145 2.30 0.99 13.23
C HIS A 145 3.00 2.18 13.90
N GLU A 146 2.44 2.72 14.98
CA GLU A 146 3.03 3.83 15.73
C GLU A 146 4.34 3.41 16.41
N SER A 147 4.37 2.24 17.05
CA SER A 147 5.58 1.70 17.69
C SER A 147 6.71 1.51 16.68
N MET A 148 6.45 0.83 15.56
CA MET A 148 7.46 0.58 14.53
C MET A 148 7.83 1.85 13.77
N GLY A 149 6.87 2.74 13.52
CA GLY A 149 7.11 4.02 12.85
C GLY A 149 8.04 4.92 13.65
N SER A 150 7.89 4.95 14.98
CA SER A 150 8.77 5.67 15.89
C SER A 150 10.20 5.13 15.84
N GLU A 151 10.37 3.81 15.88
CA GLU A 151 11.69 3.15 15.79
C GLU A 151 12.41 3.43 14.46
N LEU A 152 11.66 3.54 13.36
CA LEU A 152 12.20 3.85 12.03
C LEU A 152 12.34 5.37 11.76
N GLY A 153 11.95 6.23 12.71
CA GLY A 153 11.96 7.69 12.53
C GLY A 153 10.96 8.20 11.49
N LEU A 154 9.87 7.45 11.25
CA LEU A 154 8.83 7.75 10.27
C LEU A 154 7.64 8.53 10.88
N THR A 155 7.58 8.69 12.20
CA THR A 155 6.51 9.40 12.93
C THR A 155 6.67 10.92 12.87
N GLU A 156 6.56 11.50 11.67
CA GLU A 156 5.96 12.82 11.47
C GLU A 156 5.26 12.83 10.09
N ALA A 157 4.00 12.41 10.05
CA ALA A 157 3.05 12.83 9.04
C ALA A 157 1.75 13.22 9.76
N PRO A 158 1.14 14.39 9.47
CA PRO A 158 -0.08 14.80 10.12
C PRO A 158 -1.17 13.77 9.79
N THR A 159 -1.90 13.35 10.82
CA THR A 159 -3.17 12.63 10.69
C THR A 159 -4.19 13.56 10.03
N ALA A 160 -4.05 13.78 8.72
CA ALA A 160 -5.14 14.28 7.91
C ALA A 160 -6.22 13.21 8.01
N LYS A 161 -7.32 13.55 8.68
CA LYS A 161 -8.54 12.75 8.70
C LYS A 161 -8.82 12.30 7.26
N GLN A 162 -8.54 11.04 6.96
CA GLN A 162 -9.08 10.40 5.78
C GLN A 162 -10.57 10.26 6.07
N GLU A 163 -11.32 11.31 5.77
CA GLU A 163 -12.71 11.09 5.41
C GLU A 163 -12.67 10.17 4.18
N PRO A 164 -13.45 9.08 4.18
CA PRO A 164 -13.59 8.29 2.97
C PRO A 164 -13.97 9.26 1.85
N ALA A 165 -13.22 9.24 0.75
CA ALA A 165 -13.65 9.93 -0.46
C ALA A 165 -15.12 9.57 -0.66
N ASP A 166 -15.99 10.59 -0.67
CA ASP A 166 -17.44 10.47 -0.71
C ASP A 166 -17.84 9.72 -1.99
N HIS A 167 -17.80 8.41 -1.89
CA HIS A 167 -18.26 7.46 -2.88
C HIS A 167 -19.60 7.02 -2.33
N ALA A 168 -20.65 7.67 -2.82
CA ALA A 168 -22.03 7.37 -2.51
C ALA A 168 -22.23 5.86 -2.30
N GLU A 169 -22.65 5.48 -1.08
CA GLU A 169 -22.97 4.10 -0.75
C GLU A 169 -23.95 3.54 -1.80
N PRO A 170 -23.65 2.42 -2.47
CA PRO A 170 -24.65 1.77 -3.30
C PRO A 170 -25.78 1.31 -2.39
N THR A 171 -27.00 1.67 -2.75
CA THR A 171 -28.18 1.47 -1.92
C THR A 171 -28.38 -0.04 -1.67
N ARG A 172 -28.85 -0.41 -0.48
CA ARG A 172 -29.09 -1.79 0.02
C ARG A 172 -29.84 -2.74 -0.94
N ALA A 173 -30.43 -2.23 -2.02
CA ALA A 173 -31.10 -2.99 -3.07
C ALA A 173 -30.14 -3.56 -4.15
N GLU A 174 -28.89 -3.09 -4.25
CA GLU A 174 -27.93 -3.52 -5.30
C GLU A 174 -26.99 -4.66 -4.85
N THR A 175 -26.90 -4.94 -3.53
CA THR A 175 -25.97 -5.92 -2.93
C THR A 175 -26.29 -7.39 -3.24
N VAL A 176 -27.35 -7.72 -3.99
CA VAL A 176 -27.83 -9.11 -4.13
C VAL A 176 -27.52 -9.78 -5.49
N ARG A 177 -26.76 -9.16 -6.41
CA ARG A 177 -26.45 -9.81 -7.71
C ARG A 177 -25.01 -9.75 -8.24
N ALA A 178 -24.00 -9.66 -7.37
CA ALA A 178 -22.63 -9.95 -7.79
C ALA A 178 -22.28 -11.44 -7.52
N ARG A 179 -22.76 -12.34 -8.39
CA ARG A 179 -22.20 -13.70 -8.45
C ARG A 179 -20.75 -13.60 -8.93
N ILE A 180 -19.84 -14.22 -8.17
CA ILE A 180 -18.44 -14.44 -8.55
C ILE A 180 -18.41 -15.03 -9.97
N ASP A 181 -17.63 -14.45 -10.87
CA ASP A 181 -17.13 -15.22 -12.01
C ASP A 181 -15.90 -15.99 -11.53
N PRO A 182 -15.98 -17.32 -11.32
CA PRO A 182 -14.83 -18.12 -10.90
C PRO A 182 -13.68 -18.08 -11.91
N ALA A 183 -13.91 -17.66 -13.17
CA ALA A 183 -12.84 -17.39 -14.14
C ALA A 183 -12.01 -16.13 -13.82
N SER A 184 -12.52 -15.27 -12.93
CA SER A 184 -11.82 -14.07 -12.46
C SER A 184 -10.85 -14.37 -11.30
N MET A 185 -11.00 -15.42 -10.50
CA MET A 185 -10.01 -15.71 -9.46
C MET A 185 -8.62 -16.03 -10.06
N PRO A 186 -7.50 -15.54 -9.50
CA PRO A 186 -6.19 -16.01 -9.92
C PRO A 186 -6.08 -17.52 -9.65
N ASN A 187 -5.90 -18.32 -10.71
CA ASN A 187 -5.69 -19.76 -10.58
C ASN A 187 -4.45 -20.01 -9.69
N SER A 188 -4.47 -21.06 -8.85
CA SER A 188 -3.36 -21.41 -7.94
C SER A 188 -2.02 -21.59 -8.65
N GLN A 189 -2.05 -21.85 -9.96
CA GLN A 189 -0.88 -21.96 -10.84
C GLN A 189 -0.31 -20.62 -11.34
N GLN A 190 -1.06 -19.51 -11.23
CA GLN A 190 -0.61 -18.14 -11.59
C GLN A 190 0.00 -17.38 -10.40
N MET A 191 -0.02 -17.94 -9.20
CA MET A 191 0.68 -17.34 -8.06
C MET A 191 2.19 -17.51 -8.25
N PRO A 192 2.98 -16.42 -8.23
CA PRO A 192 4.43 -16.55 -8.31
C PRO A 192 4.90 -17.33 -7.08
N ARG A 193 5.48 -18.51 -7.31
CA ARG A 193 6.21 -19.23 -6.26
C ARG A 193 7.36 -18.33 -5.84
N HIS A 194 7.28 -17.76 -4.63
CA HIS A 194 8.40 -17.01 -4.06
C HIS A 194 9.57 -17.97 -3.87
N SER A 195 10.46 -18.03 -4.86
CA SER A 195 11.80 -18.57 -4.71
C SER A 195 12.55 -17.63 -3.77
N MET A 196 12.74 -18.05 -2.52
CA MET A 196 13.73 -17.47 -1.62
C MET A 196 15.09 -17.51 -2.30
N ARG A 197 15.47 -16.41 -2.95
CA ARG A 197 16.79 -16.25 -3.55
C ARG A 197 17.76 -15.89 -2.43
N THR A 198 18.44 -16.89 -1.89
CA THR A 198 19.58 -16.70 -0.98
C THR A 198 20.64 -15.86 -1.69
N ARG A 199 20.83 -14.61 -1.24
CA ARG A 199 21.96 -13.77 -1.67
C ARG A 199 23.26 -14.40 -1.19
N GLY A 200 24.03 -14.97 -2.12
CA GLY A 200 25.43 -15.30 -1.89
C GLY A 200 26.23 -14.01 -1.67
N ARG A 201 26.91 -13.92 -0.52
CA ARG A 201 27.90 -12.89 -0.21
C ARG A 201 29.07 -13.00 -1.19
N GLY A 202 29.35 -11.90 -1.90
CA GLY A 202 30.66 -11.67 -2.51
C GLY A 202 31.61 -10.99 -1.51
N ASN A 203 32.83 -11.50 -1.43
CA ASN A 203 34.07 -10.78 -1.08
C ASN A 203 35.21 -11.79 -1.36
N GLY A 204 36.28 -11.57 -2.11
CA GLY A 204 36.91 -10.35 -2.62
C GLY A 204 38.42 -10.47 -2.41
N LYS A 205 39.21 -10.15 -3.46
CA LYS A 205 40.65 -9.79 -3.55
C LYS A 205 41.55 -10.78 -4.29
N ARG A 206 42.07 -10.37 -5.47
CA ARG A 206 43.41 -9.78 -5.80
C ARG A 206 44.51 -10.86 -5.78
N GLY A 207 45.42 -11.02 -6.74
CA GLY A 207 45.85 -10.31 -7.95
C GLY A 207 47.21 -10.92 -8.40
N SER A 208 47.68 -10.57 -9.61
CA SER A 208 49.00 -10.87 -10.25
C SER A 208 49.30 -12.35 -10.57
N SER A 209 49.93 -12.75 -11.69
CA SER A 209 50.88 -12.05 -12.58
C SER A 209 50.88 -12.72 -13.97
N HIS A 210 51.13 -11.92 -15.01
CA HIS A 210 51.66 -12.39 -16.29
C HIS A 210 53.17 -12.64 -16.16
N SER A 211 53.61 -13.86 -16.46
CA SER A 211 54.74 -14.26 -17.33
C SER A 211 55.01 -15.74 -17.12
#